data_AF-A0A7J5X8T3-F1
#
_entry.id   AF-A0A7J5X8T3-F1
#
_cell.length_a   1.000
_cell.length_b   1.000
_cell.length_c   1.000
_cell.angle_alpha   90.00
_cell.angle_beta   90.00
_cell.angle_gamma   90.00
#
_symmetry.space_group_name_H-M   'P 1'
#
loop_
_entity.id
_entity.type
_entity.pdbx_description
1 polymer ?
#
loop_
_entity_poly.entity_id
_entity_poly.type
_entity_poly.pdbx_seq_one_letter_code
_entity_poly.pdbx_strand_id
1 'polypeptide(L)'
;MKTLSWQARKKLRKHSNEMISLRKMMEEELETEEAVIKKLIAHPKGVMLWSNKTIDLFHDRCREDIVYVDATGSIVKKAKGKTSPFYVYEMVVRNPFKGSSPVPVATYITNDHTTASISFFLGSFLTDVIRLHGRGAKQRPVMLICDGSTVLMQSMAYHFCGVSLQELLSRYYSICRQNYHLAMHVFGLMTQATTMSELDEVVTSAVVVFSSSHSDRNVGKHFENLQGLLTNSAQSNLDDSTIVEDCVVIIM
;
A
#
# COMPACT_ATOMS: atom_id res chain seq x y z
N MET A 1 -34.69 13.15 -7.77
CA MET A 1 -34.78 12.03 -8.73
C MET A 1 -34.21 10.72 -8.15
N LYS A 2 -34.70 10.24 -6.97
CA LYS A 2 -34.14 9.06 -6.25
C LYS A 2 -35.04 7.80 -6.31
N THR A 3 -36.24 7.90 -6.88
CA THR A 3 -37.30 6.90 -6.68
C THR A 3 -37.37 5.85 -7.80
N LEU A 4 -37.05 6.22 -9.04
CA LEU A 4 -37.16 5.35 -10.22
C LEU A 4 -36.11 4.22 -10.22
N SER A 5 -34.86 4.54 -9.87
CA SER A 5 -33.75 3.58 -9.80
C SER A 5 -33.97 2.50 -8.73
N TRP A 6 -34.47 2.87 -7.54
CA TRP A 6 -34.67 1.92 -6.44
C TRP A 6 -35.84 0.96 -6.71
N GLN A 7 -36.94 1.47 -7.27
CA GLN A 7 -38.09 0.63 -7.62
C GLN A 7 -37.79 -0.30 -8.81
N ALA A 8 -37.04 0.16 -9.81
CA ALA A 8 -36.57 -0.69 -10.91
C ALA A 8 -35.65 -1.82 -10.40
N ARG A 9 -34.72 -1.52 -9.50
CA ARG A 9 -33.84 -2.53 -8.87
C ARG A 9 -34.60 -3.56 -8.03
N LYS A 10 -35.76 -3.21 -7.47
CA LYS A 10 -36.60 -4.14 -6.71
C LYS A 10 -37.29 -5.17 -7.62
N LYS A 11 -37.66 -4.79 -8.85
CA LYS A 11 -38.23 -5.69 -9.86
C LYS A 11 -37.23 -6.73 -10.40
N LEU A 12 -35.94 -6.41 -10.38
CA LEU A 12 -34.86 -7.30 -10.82
C LEU A 12 -34.43 -8.32 -9.75
N ARG A 13 -34.91 -8.20 -8.50
CA ARG A 13 -34.55 -9.15 -7.42
C ARG A 13 -35.11 -10.53 -7.71
N LYS A 14 -34.24 -11.54 -7.70
CA LYS A 14 -34.57 -12.96 -7.85
C LYS A 14 -35.00 -13.60 -6.53
N HIS A 15 -34.77 -12.93 -5.40
CA HIS A 15 -35.14 -13.42 -4.07
C HIS A 15 -35.33 -12.27 -3.06
N SER A 16 -36.09 -12.52 -1.99
CA SER A 16 -36.36 -11.56 -0.91
C SER A 16 -35.10 -11.26 -0.07
N ASN A 17 -34.31 -12.28 0.22
CA ASN A 17 -32.97 -12.17 0.80
C ASN A 17 -31.95 -11.72 -0.26
N GLU A 18 -31.28 -10.59 0.00
CA GLU A 18 -30.35 -9.93 -0.93
C GLU A 18 -29.13 -10.81 -1.27
N MET A 19 -28.57 -11.56 -0.32
CA MET A 19 -27.41 -12.42 -0.57
C MET A 19 -27.76 -13.63 -1.43
N ILE A 20 -28.96 -14.20 -1.22
CA ILE A 20 -29.48 -15.29 -2.05
C ILE A 20 -29.80 -14.77 -3.46
N SER A 21 -30.36 -13.56 -3.56
CA SER A 21 -30.62 -12.94 -4.86
C SER A 21 -29.33 -12.69 -5.63
N LEU A 22 -28.28 -12.18 -4.98
CA LEU A 22 -26.98 -11.96 -5.61
C LEU A 22 -26.34 -13.28 -6.05
N ARG A 23 -26.41 -14.33 -5.22
CA ARG A 23 -25.91 -15.65 -5.59
C ARG A 23 -26.59 -16.19 -6.85
N LYS A 24 -27.93 -16.13 -6.91
CA LYS A 24 -28.69 -16.53 -8.10
C LYS A 24 -28.32 -15.70 -9.33
N MET A 25 -28.14 -14.39 -9.17
CA MET A 25 -27.70 -13.51 -10.26
C MET A 25 -26.30 -13.86 -10.77
N MET A 26 -25.39 -14.27 -9.88
CA MET A 26 -24.05 -14.74 -10.27
C MET A 26 -24.09 -16.09 -10.99
N GLU A 27 -24.95 -17.01 -10.55
CA GLU A 27 -25.12 -18.33 -11.17
C GLU A 27 -25.76 -18.24 -12.57
N GLU A 28 -26.56 -17.19 -12.83
CA GLU A 28 -27.20 -16.94 -14.13
C GLU A 28 -26.28 -16.20 -15.14
N GLU A 29 -25.13 -15.68 -14.70
CA GLU A 29 -24.20 -14.91 -15.54
C GLU A 29 -23.31 -15.85 -16.36
N LEU A 30 -23.38 -15.78 -17.69
CA LEU A 30 -22.49 -16.52 -18.58
C LEU A 30 -21.05 -16.00 -18.42
N GLU A 31 -20.09 -16.90 -18.18
CA GLU A 31 -18.67 -16.57 -18.14
C GLU A 31 -18.24 -16.04 -19.52
N THR A 32 -18.02 -14.73 -19.59
CA THR A 32 -17.42 -14.05 -20.73
C THR A 32 -15.98 -13.66 -20.37
N GLU A 33 -15.10 -13.48 -21.36
CA GLU A 33 -13.71 -13.04 -21.08
C GLU A 33 -13.63 -11.67 -20.37
N GLU A 34 -14.67 -10.85 -20.49
CA GLU A 34 -14.82 -9.57 -19.78
C GLU A 34 -15.56 -9.68 -18.45
N ALA A 35 -15.89 -10.90 -18.00
CA ALA A 35 -16.66 -11.10 -16.79
C ALA A 35 -15.91 -10.57 -15.56
N VAL A 36 -16.62 -9.76 -14.78
CA VAL A 36 -16.19 -9.38 -13.44
C VAL A 36 -16.19 -10.66 -12.60
N ILE A 37 -15.04 -11.01 -12.03
CA ILE A 37 -14.91 -12.02 -10.99
C ILE A 37 -15.61 -11.47 -9.74
N LYS A 38 -16.68 -12.17 -9.32
CA LYS A 38 -17.46 -11.81 -8.14
C LYS A 38 -17.32 -12.93 -7.12
N LYS A 39 -16.93 -12.60 -5.88
CA LYS A 39 -16.89 -13.56 -4.77
C LYS A 39 -17.85 -13.10 -3.68
N LEU A 40 -18.76 -13.98 -3.25
CA LEU A 40 -19.82 -13.69 -2.29
C LEU A 40 -19.54 -14.40 -0.96
N ILE A 41 -19.48 -13.62 0.13
CA ILE A 41 -19.30 -14.14 1.50
C ILE A 41 -20.64 -14.01 2.23
N ALA A 42 -21.17 -15.14 2.71
CA ALA A 42 -22.46 -15.15 3.42
C ALA A 42 -22.33 -14.64 4.86
N HIS A 43 -21.22 -14.97 5.54
CA HIS A 43 -20.94 -14.56 6.91
C HIS A 43 -19.43 -14.43 7.18
N PRO A 44 -18.91 -13.24 7.55
CA PRO A 44 -19.61 -11.95 7.51
C PRO A 44 -20.09 -11.61 6.09
N LYS A 45 -21.04 -10.68 5.95
CA LYS A 45 -21.63 -10.37 4.64
C LYS A 45 -20.63 -9.58 3.82
N GLY A 46 -20.19 -10.15 2.71
CA GLY A 46 -19.16 -9.57 1.88
C GLY A 46 -19.39 -9.80 0.39
N VAL A 47 -19.00 -8.84 -0.44
CA VAL A 47 -18.93 -8.98 -1.90
C VAL A 47 -17.60 -8.43 -2.36
N MET A 48 -16.82 -9.25 -3.05
CA MET A 48 -15.57 -8.86 -3.68
C MET A 48 -15.72 -8.83 -5.20
N LEU A 49 -15.10 -7.85 -5.85
CA LEU A 49 -15.23 -7.57 -7.28
C LEU A 49 -13.87 -7.19 -7.88
N TRP A 50 -13.49 -7.85 -8.97
CA TRP A 50 -12.38 -7.49 -9.87
C TRP A 50 -12.57 -8.17 -11.22
N SER A 51 -11.69 -7.96 -12.19
CA SER A 51 -11.73 -8.62 -13.51
C SER A 51 -10.31 -9.01 -13.92
N ASN A 52 -10.15 -9.84 -14.95
CA ASN A 52 -8.82 -10.14 -15.50
C ASN A 52 -8.11 -8.86 -15.95
N LYS A 53 -8.81 -7.95 -16.63
CA LYS A 53 -8.25 -6.66 -17.07
C LYS A 53 -7.74 -5.80 -15.91
N THR A 54 -8.43 -5.81 -14.76
CA THR A 54 -7.99 -5.04 -13.59
C THR A 54 -6.87 -5.75 -12.83
N ILE A 55 -6.80 -7.08 -12.88
CA ILE A 55 -5.65 -7.87 -12.41
C ILE A 55 -4.41 -7.54 -13.26
N ASP A 56 -4.54 -7.54 -14.59
CA ASP A 56 -3.45 -7.18 -15.52
C ASP A 56 -2.93 -5.77 -15.20
N LEU A 57 -3.87 -4.81 -15.07
CA LEU A 57 -3.51 -3.44 -14.73
C LEU A 57 -2.79 -3.34 -13.36
N PHE A 58 -3.26 -4.06 -12.35
CA PHE A 58 -2.56 -4.11 -11.06
C PHE A 58 -1.17 -4.71 -11.21
N HIS A 59 -1.04 -5.82 -11.94
CA HIS A 59 0.21 -6.53 -12.14
C HIS A 59 1.27 -5.64 -12.79
N ASP A 60 0.88 -4.85 -13.79
CA ASP A 60 1.77 -3.94 -14.50
C ASP A 60 2.13 -2.73 -13.64
N ARG A 61 1.15 -2.12 -12.97
CA ARG A 61 1.36 -0.86 -12.23
C ARG A 61 2.03 -1.04 -10.87
N CYS A 62 1.82 -2.16 -10.18
CA CYS A 62 2.32 -2.32 -8.81
C CYS A 62 3.86 -2.27 -8.71
N ARG A 63 4.58 -2.56 -9.80
CA ARG A 63 6.05 -2.55 -9.84
C ARG A 63 6.65 -1.17 -10.05
N GLU A 64 5.86 -0.25 -10.61
CA GLU A 64 6.35 1.03 -11.11
C GLU A 64 5.77 2.23 -10.36
N ASP A 65 4.65 2.05 -9.65
CA ASP A 65 3.89 3.15 -9.10
C ASP A 65 3.16 2.75 -7.80
N ILE A 66 2.55 3.75 -7.20
CA ILE A 66 1.85 3.67 -5.92
C ILE A 66 0.54 2.88 -6.08
N VAL A 67 0.35 1.93 -5.18
CA VAL A 67 -0.93 1.26 -4.95
C VAL A 67 -1.59 1.86 -3.72
N TYR A 68 -2.81 2.36 -3.88
CA TYR A 68 -3.62 2.89 -2.80
C TYR A 68 -4.59 1.81 -2.31
N VAL A 69 -4.73 1.67 -1.00
CA VAL A 69 -5.74 0.82 -0.37
C VAL A 69 -6.51 1.68 0.61
N ASP A 70 -7.72 2.07 0.23
CA ASP A 70 -8.56 2.94 1.06
C ASP A 70 -9.77 2.18 1.62
N ALA A 71 -10.23 2.61 2.80
CA ALA A 71 -11.46 2.15 3.41
C ALA A 71 -12.45 3.32 3.55
N THR A 72 -13.43 3.38 2.66
CA THR A 72 -14.51 4.34 2.77
C THR A 72 -15.67 3.74 3.59
N GLY A 73 -15.90 4.27 4.79
CA GLY A 73 -17.02 3.89 5.65
C GLY A 73 -18.35 4.59 5.28
N SER A 74 -19.48 3.97 5.64
CA SER A 74 -20.82 4.58 5.64
C SER A 74 -21.53 4.78 4.29
N ILE A 75 -21.42 3.82 3.38
CA ILE A 75 -22.07 3.93 2.05
C ILE A 75 -23.59 3.65 2.11
N VAL A 76 -24.07 2.88 3.09
CA VAL A 76 -25.50 2.51 3.21
C VAL A 76 -26.12 3.17 4.45
N LYS A 77 -27.18 3.97 4.25
CA LYS A 77 -27.98 4.54 5.34
C LYS A 77 -28.48 3.43 6.27
N LYS A 78 -28.23 3.59 7.56
CA LYS A 78 -28.76 2.73 8.62
C LYS A 78 -30.28 2.61 8.49
N ALA A 79 -30.80 1.40 8.32
CA ALA A 79 -32.21 1.15 8.60
C ALA A 79 -32.43 1.27 10.12
N LYS A 80 -33.58 1.79 10.57
CA LYS A 80 -33.92 1.85 12.01
C LYS A 80 -33.70 0.47 12.64
N GLY A 81 -32.81 0.38 13.63
CA GLY A 81 -32.53 -0.85 14.38
C GLY A 81 -31.39 -1.75 13.88
N LYS A 82 -30.60 -1.38 12.86
CA LYS A 82 -29.39 -2.13 12.44
C LYS A 82 -28.08 -1.46 12.87
N THR A 83 -27.12 -2.28 13.30
CA THR A 83 -25.98 -1.88 14.14
C THR A 83 -24.62 -1.68 13.45
N SER A 84 -24.40 -2.02 12.17
CA SER A 84 -23.06 -1.85 11.57
C SER A 84 -23.07 -1.15 10.21
N PRO A 85 -22.22 -0.13 9.98
CA PRO A 85 -22.02 0.44 8.65
C PRO A 85 -21.40 -0.62 7.72
N PHE A 86 -21.75 -0.57 6.43
CA PHE A 86 -20.97 -1.27 5.41
C PHE A 86 -19.74 -0.43 5.09
N TYR A 87 -18.59 -1.09 5.05
CA TYR A 87 -17.30 -0.59 4.61
C TYR A 87 -17.10 -0.96 3.15
N VAL A 88 -16.51 -0.06 2.38
CA VAL A 88 -16.03 -0.34 1.04
C VAL A 88 -14.53 -0.12 1.02
N TYR A 89 -13.82 -1.21 0.75
CA TYR A 89 -12.38 -1.19 0.53
C TYR A 89 -12.14 -1.16 -0.97
N GLU A 90 -11.29 -0.24 -1.40
CA GLU A 90 -10.86 -0.16 -2.79
C GLU A 90 -9.34 -0.22 -2.84
N MET A 91 -8.83 -1.13 -3.65
CA MET A 91 -7.45 -1.10 -4.08
C MET A 91 -7.40 -0.40 -5.42
N VAL A 92 -6.61 0.66 -5.50
CA VAL A 92 -6.61 1.62 -6.60
C VAL A 92 -5.19 1.81 -7.08
N VAL A 93 -4.99 1.80 -8.40
CA VAL A 93 -3.69 2.12 -9.01
C VAL A 93 -3.82 3.38 -9.85
N ARG A 94 -2.72 4.09 -10.05
CA ARG A 94 -2.70 5.23 -10.96
C ARG A 94 -2.98 4.77 -12.39
N ASN A 95 -3.77 5.58 -13.09
CA ASN A 95 -4.03 5.36 -14.51
C ASN A 95 -2.72 5.46 -15.32
N PRO A 96 -2.46 4.52 -16.26
CA PRO A 96 -1.31 4.62 -17.17
C PRO A 96 -1.32 5.92 -18.00
N PHE A 97 -2.52 6.45 -18.30
CA PHE A 97 -2.68 7.70 -19.03
C PHE A 97 -2.56 8.89 -18.08
N LYS A 98 -1.50 9.69 -18.26
CA LYS A 98 -1.26 10.89 -17.45
C LYS A 98 -2.45 11.85 -17.54
N GLY A 99 -2.92 12.31 -16.38
CA GLY A 99 -4.08 13.20 -16.25
C GLY A 99 -5.43 12.48 -16.12
N SER A 100 -5.47 11.17 -16.33
CA SER A 100 -6.68 10.37 -16.13
C SER A 100 -6.88 9.98 -14.66
N SER A 101 -8.15 9.73 -14.29
CA SER A 101 -8.51 9.33 -12.93
C SER A 101 -7.92 7.97 -12.55
N PRO A 102 -7.48 7.79 -11.28
CA PRO A 102 -7.06 6.48 -10.76
C PRO A 102 -8.12 5.40 -10.97
N VAL A 103 -7.67 4.16 -11.12
CA VAL A 103 -8.54 3.03 -11.48
C VAL A 103 -8.63 2.04 -10.31
N PRO A 104 -9.83 1.74 -9.80
CA PRO A 104 -10.01 0.69 -8.82
C PRO A 104 -9.78 -0.67 -9.48
N VAL A 105 -8.81 -1.42 -8.96
CA VAL A 105 -8.44 -2.74 -9.48
C VAL A 105 -9.14 -3.88 -8.75
N ALA A 106 -9.50 -3.65 -7.49
CA ALA A 106 -10.28 -4.57 -6.68
C ALA A 106 -11.14 -3.80 -5.67
N THR A 107 -12.38 -4.26 -5.48
CA THR A 107 -13.34 -3.67 -4.53
C THR A 107 -13.86 -4.74 -3.60
N TYR A 108 -13.96 -4.43 -2.31
CA TYR A 108 -14.56 -5.29 -1.30
C TYR A 108 -15.56 -4.52 -0.45
N ILE A 109 -16.82 -4.95 -0.50
CA ILE A 109 -17.91 -4.40 0.30
C ILE A 109 -18.21 -5.37 1.43
N THR A 110 -18.13 -4.93 2.68
CA THR A 110 -18.40 -5.81 3.83
C THR A 110 -18.95 -5.06 5.02
N ASN A 111 -19.64 -5.77 5.91
CA ASN A 111 -20.03 -5.24 7.22
C ASN A 111 -19.04 -5.59 8.34
N ASP A 112 -17.86 -6.13 7.99
CA ASP A 112 -16.85 -6.58 8.95
C ASP A 112 -15.48 -5.94 8.71
N HIS A 113 -15.01 -5.18 9.71
CA HIS A 113 -13.70 -4.52 9.74
C HIS A 113 -12.78 -5.26 10.71
N THR A 114 -12.29 -6.42 10.28
CA THR A 114 -11.36 -7.27 11.05
C THR A 114 -10.17 -7.66 10.20
N THR A 115 -9.05 -7.99 10.86
CA THR A 115 -7.82 -8.40 10.16
C THR A 115 -8.08 -9.68 9.35
N ALA A 116 -8.94 -10.57 9.83
CA ALA A 116 -9.33 -11.78 9.10
C ALA A 116 -10.10 -11.45 7.81
N SER A 117 -11.09 -10.54 7.87
CA SER A 117 -11.90 -10.13 6.71
C SER A 117 -11.05 -9.45 5.63
N ILE A 118 -10.19 -8.50 6.02
CA ILE A 118 -9.32 -7.79 5.08
C ILE A 118 -8.23 -8.70 4.53
N SER A 119 -7.66 -9.58 5.36
CA SER A 119 -6.71 -10.60 4.93
C SER A 119 -7.33 -11.54 3.90
N PHE A 120 -8.55 -11.99 4.12
CA PHE A 120 -9.24 -12.85 3.16
C PHE A 120 -9.47 -12.13 1.83
N PHE A 121 -9.78 -10.82 1.85
CA PHE A 121 -9.87 -9.99 0.64
C PHE A 121 -8.54 -9.93 -0.13
N LEU A 122 -7.46 -9.48 0.52
CA LEU A 122 -6.15 -9.36 -0.12
C LEU A 122 -5.62 -10.70 -0.61
N GLY A 123 -5.75 -11.75 0.21
CA GLY A 123 -5.36 -13.12 -0.15
C GLY A 123 -6.17 -13.66 -1.33
N SER A 124 -7.48 -13.41 -1.37
CA SER A 124 -8.34 -13.84 -2.48
C SER A 124 -8.00 -13.15 -3.80
N PHE A 125 -7.68 -11.85 -3.75
CA PHE A 125 -7.25 -11.10 -4.92
C PHE A 125 -5.88 -11.58 -5.40
N LEU A 126 -4.89 -11.66 -4.51
CA LEU A 126 -3.53 -12.12 -4.86
C LEU A 126 -3.50 -13.56 -5.36
N THR A 127 -4.40 -14.42 -4.87
CA THR A 127 -4.55 -15.79 -5.39
C THR A 127 -4.98 -15.76 -6.86
N ASP A 128 -5.91 -14.88 -7.23
CA ASP A 128 -6.34 -14.75 -8.62
C ASP A 128 -5.26 -14.09 -9.50
N VAL A 129 -4.47 -13.14 -8.97
CA VAL A 129 -3.27 -12.60 -9.63
C VAL A 129 -2.27 -13.72 -9.95
N ILE A 130 -1.96 -14.57 -8.96
CA ILE A 130 -1.05 -15.70 -9.13
C ILE A 130 -1.61 -16.73 -10.11
N ARG A 131 -2.93 -16.93 -10.12
CA ARG A 131 -3.59 -17.83 -11.07
C ARG A 131 -3.47 -17.32 -12.50
N LEU A 132 -3.57 -16.00 -12.72
CA LEU A 132 -3.51 -15.40 -14.05
C LEU A 132 -2.07 -15.27 -14.59
N HIS A 133 -1.12 -14.82 -13.76
CA HIS A 133 0.25 -14.51 -14.20
C HIS A 133 1.32 -15.50 -13.70
N GLY A 134 0.92 -16.55 -12.96
CA GLY A 134 1.80 -17.58 -12.42
C GLY A 134 2.44 -17.24 -11.06
N ARG A 135 3.18 -18.18 -10.48
CA ARG A 135 3.77 -18.05 -9.13
C ARG A 135 4.78 -16.91 -9.01
N GLY A 136 5.45 -16.54 -10.09
CA GLY A 136 6.38 -15.40 -10.15
C GLY A 136 5.69 -14.02 -10.12
N ALA A 137 4.36 -13.99 -10.20
CA ALA A 137 3.56 -12.78 -10.16
C ALA A 137 3.20 -12.31 -8.76
N LYS A 138 3.56 -13.08 -7.71
CA LYS A 138 3.47 -12.61 -6.32
C LYS A 138 4.55 -11.56 -6.07
N GLN A 139 4.37 -10.39 -6.67
CA GLN A 139 5.31 -9.29 -6.60
C GLN A 139 4.84 -8.27 -5.58
N ARG A 140 5.81 -7.72 -4.84
CA ARG A 140 5.56 -6.70 -3.84
C ARG A 140 5.37 -5.37 -4.55
N PRO A 141 4.29 -4.62 -4.27
CA PRO A 141 4.19 -3.27 -4.76
C PRO A 141 5.39 -2.44 -4.33
N VAL A 142 5.87 -1.54 -5.19
CA VAL A 142 6.99 -0.64 -4.86
C VAL A 142 6.61 0.31 -3.72
N MET A 143 5.35 0.73 -3.67
CA MET A 143 4.81 1.58 -2.62
C MET A 143 3.32 1.28 -2.39
N LEU A 144 2.95 1.13 -1.11
CA LEU A 144 1.57 1.01 -0.67
C LEU A 144 1.21 2.24 0.17
N ILE A 145 0.08 2.87 -0.14
CA ILE A 145 -0.51 3.92 0.69
C ILE A 145 -1.86 3.42 1.18
N CYS A 146 -2.08 3.45 2.49
CA CYS A 146 -3.37 3.18 3.10
C CYS A 146 -3.68 4.22 4.17
N ASP A 147 -4.92 4.18 4.67
CA ASP A 147 -5.27 4.91 5.89
C ASP A 147 -4.46 4.38 7.10
N GLY A 148 -4.43 5.12 8.19
CA GLY A 148 -3.75 4.72 9.43
C GLY A 148 -4.39 3.53 10.16
N SER A 149 -5.20 2.70 9.48
CA SER A 149 -5.86 1.55 10.08
C SER A 149 -4.85 0.45 10.39
N THR A 150 -4.75 0.08 11.66
CA THR A 150 -3.93 -1.04 12.13
C THR A 150 -4.34 -2.36 11.48
N VAL A 151 -5.63 -2.52 11.18
CA VAL A 151 -6.19 -3.70 10.52
C VAL A 151 -5.67 -3.81 9.09
N LEU A 152 -5.70 -2.71 8.33
CA LEU A 152 -5.16 -2.66 6.96
C LEU A 152 -3.65 -2.86 6.95
N MET A 153 -2.92 -2.15 7.80
CA MET A 153 -1.46 -2.30 7.91
C MET A 153 -1.05 -3.74 8.24
N GLN A 154 -1.75 -4.41 9.16
CA GLN A 154 -1.51 -5.82 9.49
C GLN A 154 -1.76 -6.75 8.29
N SER A 155 -2.92 -6.60 7.64
CA SER A 155 -3.26 -7.43 6.49
C SER A 155 -2.29 -7.23 5.32
N MET A 156 -1.90 -5.99 5.03
CA MET A 156 -0.94 -5.69 3.96
C MET A 156 0.47 -6.22 4.28
N ALA A 157 0.96 -6.03 5.50
CA ALA A 157 2.28 -6.55 5.92
C ALA A 157 2.36 -8.07 5.69
N TYR A 158 1.30 -8.80 6.05
CA TYR A 158 1.28 -10.24 5.85
C TYR A 158 1.20 -10.64 4.37
N HIS A 159 0.31 -10.00 3.59
CA HIS A 159 0.03 -10.45 2.22
C HIS A 159 1.10 -10.02 1.21
N PHE A 160 1.61 -8.80 1.34
CA PHE A 160 2.63 -8.27 0.45
C PHE A 160 4.04 -8.54 1.00
N CYS A 161 4.28 -8.36 2.30
CA CYS A 161 5.62 -8.51 2.89
C CYS A 161 5.89 -9.89 3.50
N GLY A 162 4.89 -10.76 3.66
CA GLY A 162 5.05 -12.11 4.20
C GLY A 162 5.46 -12.16 5.68
N VAL A 163 5.33 -11.05 6.41
CA VAL A 163 5.76 -10.90 7.82
C VAL A 163 4.65 -10.26 8.64
N SER A 164 4.72 -10.40 9.96
CA SER A 164 3.80 -9.68 10.85
C SER A 164 4.07 -8.16 10.81
N LEU A 165 3.06 -7.34 11.13
CA LEU A 165 3.26 -5.89 11.24
C LEU A 165 4.31 -5.52 12.28
N GLN A 166 4.32 -6.22 13.43
CA GLN A 166 5.31 -5.97 14.48
C GLN A 166 6.72 -6.22 13.97
N GLU A 167 6.95 -7.33 13.27
CA GLU A 167 8.24 -7.65 12.70
C GLU A 167 8.63 -6.64 11.62
N LEU A 168 7.69 -6.26 10.75
CA LEU A 168 7.91 -5.24 9.73
C LEU A 168 8.33 -3.90 10.34
N LEU A 169 7.58 -3.43 11.34
CA LEU A 169 7.90 -2.20 12.06
C LEU A 169 9.22 -2.30 12.82
N SER A 170 9.56 -3.47 13.38
CA SER A 170 10.83 -3.70 14.06
C SER A 170 12.01 -3.61 13.09
N ARG A 171 11.85 -4.14 11.87
CA ARG A 171 12.85 -4.01 10.79
C ARG A 171 13.02 -2.55 10.37
N TYR A 172 11.92 -1.84 10.12
CA TYR A 172 11.97 -0.41 9.80
C TYR A 172 12.58 0.40 10.94
N TYR A 173 12.19 0.13 12.18
CA TYR A 173 12.76 0.77 13.36
C TYR A 173 14.26 0.47 13.48
N SER A 174 14.71 -0.76 13.20
CA SER A 174 16.13 -1.10 13.19
C SER A 174 16.89 -0.31 12.12
N ILE A 175 16.36 -0.22 10.89
CA ILE A 175 16.97 0.57 9.80
C ILE A 175 17.04 2.05 10.19
N CYS A 176 15.93 2.60 10.67
CA CYS A 176 15.85 3.99 11.11
C CYS A 176 16.76 4.25 12.31
N ARG A 177 16.90 3.31 13.25
CA ARG A 177 17.76 3.42 14.44
C ARG A 177 19.23 3.30 14.09
N GLN A 178 19.61 2.32 13.28
CA GLN A 178 20.99 2.10 12.82
C GLN A 178 21.51 3.31 12.04
N ASN A 179 20.62 4.00 11.33
CA ASN A 179 20.97 5.19 10.58
C ASN A 179 20.35 6.47 11.14
N TYR A 180 19.89 6.52 12.40
CA TYR A 180 19.17 7.67 12.95
C TYR A 180 20.07 8.90 12.99
N HIS A 181 21.29 8.72 13.52
CA HIS A 181 22.29 9.79 13.55
C HIS A 181 22.66 10.23 12.14
N LEU A 182 22.94 9.29 11.23
CA LEU A 182 23.25 9.59 9.84
C LEU A 182 22.10 10.35 9.15
N ALA A 183 20.84 9.91 9.33
CA ALA A 183 19.67 10.55 8.77
C ALA A 183 19.48 11.96 9.32
N MET A 184 19.63 12.17 10.63
CA MET A 184 19.56 13.49 11.25
C MET A 184 20.67 14.42 10.75
N HIS A 185 21.88 13.91 10.57
CA HIS A 185 23.00 14.65 10.00
C HIS A 185 22.79 15.00 8.52
N VAL A 186 22.23 14.08 7.73
CA VAL A 186 21.84 14.32 6.33
C VAL A 186 20.73 15.36 6.23
N PHE A 187 19.71 15.32 7.09
CA PHE A 187 18.72 16.39 7.17
C PHE A 187 19.35 17.73 7.56
N GLY A 188 20.34 17.73 8.45
CA GLY A 188 21.14 18.91 8.77
C GLY A 188 21.92 19.46 7.58
N LEU A 189 22.48 18.60 6.71
CA LEU A 189 23.11 19.05 5.46
C LEU A 189 22.10 19.67 4.50
N MET A 190 20.91 19.08 4.38
CA MET A 190 19.86 19.63 3.52
C MET A 190 19.44 21.04 3.95
N THR A 191 19.41 21.32 5.26
CA THR A 191 19.05 22.65 5.77
C THR A 191 20.20 23.66 5.67
N GLN A 192 21.44 23.21 5.51
CA GLN A 192 22.63 24.04 5.35
C GLN A 192 23.01 24.27 3.88
N ALA A 193 22.41 23.55 2.93
CA ALA A 193 22.64 23.74 1.51
C ALA A 193 22.28 25.18 1.09
N THR A 194 23.25 25.88 0.52
CA THR A 194 23.09 27.28 0.08
C THR A 194 22.78 27.38 -1.41
N THR A 195 23.01 26.30 -2.16
CA THR A 195 22.68 26.19 -3.58
C THR A 195 21.80 24.98 -3.87
N MET A 196 21.02 25.07 -4.95
CA MET A 196 20.15 23.95 -5.38
C MET A 196 20.96 22.73 -5.82
N SER A 197 22.18 22.93 -6.34
CA SER A 197 23.08 21.85 -6.74
C SER A 197 23.59 21.06 -5.54
N GLU A 198 23.93 21.73 -4.43
CA GLU A 198 24.32 21.08 -3.17
C GLU A 198 23.18 20.25 -2.60
N LEU A 199 21.96 20.80 -2.61
CA LEU A 199 20.79 20.09 -2.12
C LEU A 199 20.49 18.84 -2.96
N ASP A 200 20.57 18.95 -4.28
CA ASP A 200 20.34 17.84 -5.21
C ASP A 200 21.37 16.70 -5.01
N GLU A 201 22.63 17.05 -4.76
CA GLU A 201 23.69 16.07 -4.47
C GLU A 201 23.48 15.33 -3.15
N VAL A 202 23.07 16.05 -2.10
CA VAL A 202 22.73 15.47 -0.78
C VAL A 202 21.51 14.56 -0.90
N VAL A 203 20.44 15.01 -1.57
CA VAL A 203 19.20 14.24 -1.75
C VAL A 203 19.46 12.99 -2.59
N THR A 204 20.19 13.10 -3.70
CA THR A 204 20.51 11.97 -4.56
C THR A 204 21.31 10.91 -3.81
N SER A 205 22.32 11.34 -3.05
CA SER A 205 23.15 10.41 -2.28
C SER A 205 22.41 9.79 -1.10
N ALA A 206 21.56 10.56 -0.41
CA ALA A 206 20.69 10.07 0.65
C ALA A 206 19.70 9.02 0.13
N VAL A 207 19.04 9.29 -1.00
CA VAL A 207 18.09 8.34 -1.60
C VAL A 207 18.78 7.03 -1.93
N VAL A 208 19.98 7.06 -2.53
CA VAL A 208 20.73 5.83 -2.82
C VAL A 208 21.11 5.10 -1.53
N VAL A 209 21.65 5.79 -0.52
CA VAL A 209 22.11 5.16 0.73
C VAL A 209 20.96 4.60 1.58
N PHE A 210 19.82 5.27 1.65
CA PHE A 210 18.69 4.83 2.47
C PHE A 210 17.76 3.84 1.76
N SER A 211 17.76 3.80 0.42
CA SER A 211 16.81 2.97 -0.36
C SER A 211 17.41 1.68 -0.92
N SER A 212 18.72 1.50 -0.85
CA SER A 212 19.42 0.34 -1.41
C SER A 212 19.68 -0.75 -0.37
N SER A 213 19.78 -1.99 -0.82
CA SER A 213 20.32 -3.08 0.00
C SER A 213 21.82 -2.87 0.21
N HIS A 214 22.29 -3.04 1.45
CA HIS A 214 23.65 -2.80 2.00
C HIS A 214 24.89 -3.27 1.18
N SER A 215 24.71 -3.88 0.00
CA SER A 215 25.75 -4.56 -0.77
C SER A 215 25.93 -4.03 -2.20
N ASP A 216 25.19 -2.99 -2.60
CA ASP A 216 25.26 -2.51 -3.98
C ASP A 216 26.45 -1.55 -4.18
N ARG A 217 27.13 -1.66 -5.34
CA ARG A 217 28.42 -0.97 -5.61
C ARG A 217 28.27 0.56 -5.61
N ASN A 218 27.04 1.04 -5.84
CA ASN A 218 26.70 2.46 -5.80
C ASN A 218 26.52 2.99 -4.37
N VAL A 219 26.20 2.14 -3.40
CA VAL A 219 25.97 2.56 -2.00
C VAL A 219 27.24 3.08 -1.37
N GLY A 220 28.37 2.38 -1.57
CA GLY A 220 29.67 2.80 -1.04
C GLY A 220 30.07 4.19 -1.52
N LYS A 221 29.94 4.45 -2.83
CA LYS A 221 30.24 5.77 -3.42
C LYS A 221 29.36 6.87 -2.83
N HIS A 222 28.04 6.66 -2.77
CA HIS A 222 27.13 7.68 -2.25
C HIS A 222 27.26 7.87 -0.73
N PHE A 223 27.66 6.84 0.00
CA PHE A 223 27.98 6.92 1.41
C PHE A 223 29.27 7.71 1.67
N GLU A 224 30.34 7.46 0.90
CA GLU A 224 31.58 8.23 0.93
C GLU A 224 31.33 9.71 0.57
N ASN A 225 30.47 9.98 -0.43
CA ASN A 225 30.05 11.33 -0.77
C ASN A 225 29.36 12.03 0.41
N LEU A 226 28.39 11.37 1.08
CA LEU A 226 27.73 11.92 2.26
C LEU A 226 28.71 12.14 3.41
N GLN A 227 29.66 11.22 3.65
CA GLN A 227 30.70 11.40 4.65
C GLN A 227 31.59 12.62 4.36
N GLY A 228 31.98 12.83 3.10
CA GLY A 228 32.74 14.00 2.68
C GLY A 228 31.99 15.31 2.94
N LEU A 229 30.71 15.36 2.57
CA LEU A 229 29.85 16.54 2.79
C LEU A 229 29.64 16.82 4.29
N LEU A 230 29.44 15.79 5.10
CA LEU A 230 29.29 15.90 6.55
C LEU A 230 30.56 16.40 7.24
N THR A 231 31.73 15.96 6.77
CA THR A 231 33.01 16.37 7.35
C THR A 231 33.35 17.81 6.99
N ASN A 232 33.03 18.24 5.77
CA ASN A 232 33.25 19.60 5.30
C ASN A 232 32.30 20.62 5.98
N SER A 233 31.05 20.23 6.27
CA SER A 233 30.12 21.08 7.02
C SER A 233 30.48 21.18 8.50
N ALA A 234 31.04 20.14 9.11
CA ALA A 234 31.53 20.16 10.48
C ALA A 234 32.73 21.12 10.67
N GLN A 235 33.64 21.21 9.69
CA GLN A 235 34.76 22.16 9.73
C GLN A 235 34.34 23.63 9.63
N SER A 236 33.12 23.92 9.17
CA SER A 236 32.55 25.27 9.18
C SER A 236 31.96 25.69 10.54
N ASN A 237 31.83 24.76 11.49
CA ASN A 237 31.31 24.98 12.84
C ASN A 237 32.34 24.57 13.90
N LEU A 238 33.39 25.38 14.07
CA LEU A 238 34.21 25.32 15.28
C LEU A 238 33.51 26.11 16.39
N ASP A 239 32.84 25.39 17.30
CA ASP A 239 33.04 25.63 18.73
C ASP A 239 32.97 24.28 19.46
N ASP A 240 34.15 23.85 19.88
CA ASP A 240 34.51 22.48 20.23
C ASP A 240 34.37 22.32 21.74
N SER A 241 33.17 21.96 22.21
CA SER A 241 33.03 21.36 23.54
C SER A 241 31.78 20.48 23.58
N THR A 242 31.99 19.17 23.75
CA THR A 242 31.02 18.08 23.95
C THR A 242 30.65 17.24 22.72
N ILE A 243 31.61 16.50 22.18
CA ILE A 243 31.32 15.17 21.63
C ILE A 243 32.25 14.19 22.34
N VAL A 244 31.68 13.43 23.28
CA VAL A 244 32.36 12.33 23.95
C VAL A 244 32.63 11.24 22.91
N GLU A 245 33.91 10.84 22.81
CA GLU A 245 34.38 9.67 22.08
C GLU A 245 33.70 8.41 22.59
N ASP A 246 32.53 8.05 22.08
CA ASP A 246 31.92 6.73 22.32
C ASP A 246 30.82 6.47 21.29
N CYS A 247 31.19 6.25 20.03
CA CYS A 247 30.36 5.49 19.07
C CYS A 247 31.02 5.18 17.72
N VAL A 248 32.33 5.39 17.55
CA VAL A 248 33.07 4.86 16.39
C VAL A 248 33.33 3.38 16.61
N VAL A 249 32.25 2.60 16.64
CA VAL A 249 32.31 1.16 16.36
C VAL A 249 31.37 0.93 15.18
N ILE A 250 31.84 1.36 14.01
CA ILE A 250 31.30 0.93 12.72
C ILE A 250 31.75 -0.52 12.57
N ILE A 251 30.87 -1.46 12.91
CA ILE A 251 31.10 -2.88 12.58
C ILE A 251 30.74 -3.06 11.11
N MET A 252 31.74 -3.55 10.36
CA MET A 252 31.69 -4.02 8.98
C MET A 252 30.60 -5.06 8.73
#